data_AF-A0A420EAK2-F1
#
_entry.id   AF-A0A420EAK2-F1
#
_cell.length_a   1.000
_cell.length_b   1.000
_cell.length_c   1.000
_cell.angle_alpha   90.00
_cell.angle_beta   90.00
_cell.angle_gamma   90.00
#
_symmetry.space_group_name_H-M   'P 1'
#
loop_
_entity.id
_entity.type
_entity.pdbx_description
1 polymer ?
#
loop_
_entity_poly.entity_id
_entity_poly.type
_entity_poly.pdbx_seq_one_letter_code
_entity_poly.pdbx_strand_id
1 'polypeptide(L)'
;MRLDVAKWITHQIEDLPDAGKFRASSAIRSLDWASKNYASGMPIPATYFALHATEEAVAAFVSCAKKRGYGNDAKINLRDHKAKATVSLLAQKTCDFVSSFDPAIALNPDLNQIVARFTVDGQVHYQPASTNLFHFTQGKDGDRKEDFFDELVEDFGNIETLKKTVIKGQEARNEILYATDKGYPTGFIHPEESLRRECLLTLGLIWAALDIVRSERGSIALIVQALRTATLVIESMSSKNHCKRLEGPVSNRP
;
A
#
# COMPACT_ATOMS: atom_id res chain seq x y z
N MET A 1 21.80 -13.65 -17.34
CA MET A 1 20.52 -12.95 -17.53
C MET A 1 20.45 -11.85 -16.49
N ARG A 2 20.41 -10.57 -16.87
CA ARG A 2 20.32 -9.45 -15.91
C ARG A 2 18.89 -9.42 -15.36
N LEU A 3 18.70 -9.82 -14.11
CA LEU A 3 17.42 -9.66 -13.42
C LEU A 3 17.20 -8.16 -13.21
N ASP A 4 16.05 -7.65 -13.67
CA ASP A 4 15.57 -6.34 -13.22
C ASP A 4 14.87 -6.51 -11.85
N VAL A 5 14.57 -5.38 -11.19
CA VAL A 5 13.96 -5.37 -9.86
C VAL A 5 12.65 -6.16 -9.81
N ALA A 6 11.81 -6.04 -10.84
CA ALA A 6 10.51 -6.72 -10.88
C ALA A 6 10.70 -8.25 -10.95
N LYS A 7 11.56 -8.74 -11.85
CA LYS A 7 11.88 -10.17 -11.94
C LYS A 7 12.51 -10.68 -10.67
N TRP A 8 13.39 -9.90 -10.03
CA TRP A 8 13.97 -10.27 -8.75
C TRP A 8 12.88 -10.45 -7.70
N ILE A 9 11.99 -9.46 -7.51
CA ILE A 9 10.86 -9.56 -6.56
C ILE A 9 10.03 -10.82 -6.82
N THR A 10 9.69 -11.09 -8.09
CA THR A 10 8.92 -12.30 -8.45
C THR A 10 9.64 -13.60 -8.06
N HIS A 11 10.96 -13.69 -8.25
CA HIS A 11 11.72 -14.89 -7.87
C HIS A 11 11.80 -15.08 -6.36
N GLN A 12 11.74 -13.99 -5.58
CA GLN A 12 11.82 -14.07 -4.12
C GLN A 12 10.48 -14.45 -3.45
N ILE A 13 9.36 -14.51 -4.19
CA ILE A 13 8.03 -14.86 -3.64
C ILE A 13 8.04 -16.21 -2.93
N GLU A 14 8.89 -17.14 -3.36
CA GLU A 14 9.01 -18.46 -2.72
C GLU A 14 9.48 -18.42 -1.27
N ASP A 15 10.11 -17.32 -0.83
CA ASP A 15 10.57 -17.13 0.55
C ASP A 15 9.45 -16.65 1.48
N LEU A 16 8.28 -16.29 0.94
CA LEU A 16 7.13 -15.88 1.74
C LEU A 16 6.46 -17.10 2.39
N PRO A 17 5.84 -16.94 3.58
CA PRO A 17 4.99 -17.99 4.15
C PRO A 17 3.80 -18.29 3.21
N ASP A 18 3.33 -19.54 3.20
CA ASP A 18 2.32 -20.06 2.25
C ASP A 18 1.17 -19.09 1.92
N ALA A 19 0.50 -18.55 2.94
CA ALA A 19 -0.61 -17.62 2.74
C ALA A 19 -0.17 -16.34 2.00
N GLY A 20 1.01 -15.79 2.31
CA GLY A 20 1.58 -14.65 1.60
C GLY A 20 2.06 -15.03 0.20
N LYS A 21 2.74 -16.18 0.07
CA LYS A 21 3.28 -16.71 -1.18
C LYS A 21 2.22 -16.90 -2.26
N PHE A 22 1.11 -17.59 -1.93
CA PHE A 22 0.05 -17.84 -2.91
C PHE A 22 -0.66 -16.56 -3.35
N ARG A 23 -0.83 -15.60 -2.43
CA ARG A 23 -1.42 -14.29 -2.73
C ARG A 23 -0.50 -13.45 -3.62
N ALA A 24 0.79 -13.39 -3.30
CA ALA A 24 1.78 -12.70 -4.13
C ALA A 24 1.89 -13.33 -5.53
N SER A 25 1.87 -14.66 -5.62
CA SER A 25 1.85 -15.38 -6.90
C SER A 25 0.60 -15.05 -7.73
N SER A 26 -0.58 -15.00 -7.09
CA SER A 26 -1.83 -14.60 -7.75
C SER A 26 -1.78 -13.14 -8.23
N ALA A 27 -1.17 -12.25 -7.46
CA ALA A 27 -0.96 -10.86 -7.82
C ALA A 27 -0.09 -10.71 -9.08
N ILE A 28 1.08 -11.37 -9.12
CA ILE A 28 1.97 -11.34 -10.30
C ILE A 28 1.28 -11.91 -11.54
N ARG A 29 0.58 -13.04 -11.41
CA ARG A 29 -0.18 -13.61 -12.52
C ARG A 29 -1.27 -12.65 -13.03
N SER A 30 -1.93 -11.93 -12.12
CA SER A 30 -2.94 -10.94 -12.49
C SER A 30 -2.30 -9.73 -13.19
N LEU A 31 -1.11 -9.27 -12.81
CA LEU A 31 -0.39 -8.23 -13.57
C LEU A 31 -0.03 -8.69 -14.99
N ASP A 32 0.42 -9.93 -15.16
CA ASP A 32 0.72 -10.50 -16.47
C ASP A 32 -0.56 -10.54 -17.35
N TRP A 33 -1.69 -10.94 -16.78
CA TRP A 33 -2.98 -10.88 -17.47
C TRP A 33 -3.41 -9.45 -17.79
N ALA A 34 -3.20 -8.50 -16.89
CA ALA A 34 -3.51 -7.09 -17.13
C ALA A 34 -2.73 -6.55 -18.34
N SER A 35 -1.42 -6.82 -18.39
CA SER A 35 -0.54 -6.41 -19.49
C SER A 35 -0.95 -7.06 -20.82
N LYS A 36 -1.21 -8.38 -20.84
CA LYS A 36 -1.63 -9.10 -22.05
C LYS A 36 -2.97 -8.60 -22.60
N ASN A 37 -3.94 -8.37 -21.72
CA ASN A 37 -5.24 -7.84 -22.13
C ASN A 37 -5.14 -6.41 -22.65
N TYR A 38 -4.31 -5.57 -22.02
CA TYR A 38 -4.04 -4.22 -22.50
C TYR A 38 -3.43 -4.22 -23.90
N ALA A 39 -2.40 -5.05 -24.12
CA ALA A 39 -1.76 -5.21 -25.42
C ALA A 39 -2.71 -5.76 -26.50
N SER A 40 -3.76 -6.48 -26.10
CA SER A 40 -4.79 -7.04 -26.99
C SER A 40 -5.97 -6.09 -27.22
N GLY A 41 -5.93 -4.85 -26.74
CA GLY A 41 -7.01 -3.88 -26.89
C GLY A 41 -8.25 -4.18 -26.03
N MET A 42 -8.09 -4.89 -24.91
CA MET A 42 -9.17 -5.25 -23.99
C MET A 42 -9.07 -4.45 -22.67
N PRO A 43 -9.51 -3.17 -22.65
CA PRO A 43 -9.26 -2.26 -21.52
C PRO A 43 -9.99 -2.64 -20.23
N ILE A 44 -11.21 -3.19 -20.35
CA ILE A 44 -12.01 -3.63 -19.20
C ILE A 44 -11.33 -4.81 -18.47
N PRO A 45 -11.02 -5.95 -19.13
CA PRO A 45 -10.23 -7.02 -18.51
C PRO A 45 -8.88 -6.55 -17.98
N ALA A 46 -8.15 -5.71 -18.74
CA ALA A 46 -6.86 -5.20 -18.30
C ALA A 46 -6.95 -4.47 -16.96
N THR A 47 -7.92 -3.57 -16.84
CA THR A 47 -8.16 -2.80 -15.62
C THR A 47 -8.61 -3.70 -14.47
N TYR A 48 -9.52 -4.64 -14.72
CA TYR A 48 -9.98 -5.60 -13.71
C TYR A 48 -8.80 -6.39 -13.12
N PHE A 49 -7.93 -6.94 -13.97
CA PHE A 49 -6.79 -7.73 -13.53
C PHE A 49 -5.74 -6.88 -12.80
N ALA A 50 -5.56 -5.61 -13.18
CA ALA A 50 -4.65 -4.70 -12.49
C ALA A 50 -5.15 -4.39 -11.07
N LEU A 51 -6.42 -4.04 -10.91
CA LEU A 51 -7.03 -3.81 -9.59
C LEU A 51 -6.99 -5.08 -8.73
N HIS A 52 -7.28 -6.24 -9.33
CA HIS A 52 -7.22 -7.52 -8.63
C HIS A 52 -5.78 -7.88 -8.19
N ALA A 53 -4.78 -7.54 -9.00
CA ALA A 53 -3.38 -7.75 -8.63
C ALA A 53 -3.02 -6.99 -7.35
N THR A 54 -3.42 -5.70 -7.27
CA THR A 54 -3.21 -4.88 -6.07
C THR A 54 -3.93 -5.46 -4.85
N GLU A 55 -5.19 -5.91 -4.99
CA GLU A 55 -5.93 -6.55 -3.90
C GLU A 55 -5.23 -7.82 -3.35
N GLU A 56 -4.67 -8.65 -4.24
CA GLU A 56 -3.94 -9.86 -3.85
C GLU A 56 -2.57 -9.53 -3.24
N ALA A 57 -1.88 -8.49 -3.72
CA ALA A 57 -0.64 -8.02 -3.10
C ALA A 57 -0.87 -7.44 -1.70
N VAL A 58 -1.96 -6.69 -1.50
CA VAL A 58 -2.39 -6.27 -0.15
C VAL A 58 -2.63 -7.48 0.75
N ALA A 59 -3.32 -8.51 0.24
CA ALA A 59 -3.55 -9.72 1.00
C ALA A 59 -2.23 -10.42 1.37
N ALA A 60 -1.27 -10.48 0.45
CA ALA A 60 0.05 -11.04 0.71
C ALA A 60 0.79 -10.26 1.82
N PHE A 61 0.83 -8.94 1.71
CA PHE A 61 1.44 -8.03 2.67
C PHE A 61 0.87 -8.22 4.09
N VAL A 62 -0.45 -8.11 4.24
CA VAL A 62 -1.12 -8.25 5.54
C VAL A 62 -0.97 -9.65 6.11
N SER A 63 -1.02 -10.71 5.28
CA SER A 63 -0.78 -12.08 5.73
C SER A 63 0.64 -12.26 6.29
N CYS A 64 1.65 -11.69 5.64
CA CYS A 64 3.03 -11.74 6.12
C CYS A 64 3.22 -10.93 7.40
N ALA A 65 2.66 -9.72 7.46
CA ALA A 65 2.65 -8.89 8.65
C ALA A 65 2.06 -9.62 9.86
N LYS A 66 0.86 -10.20 9.72
CA LYS A 66 0.21 -10.98 10.78
C LYS A 66 1.04 -12.18 11.20
N LYS A 67 1.64 -12.91 10.26
CA LYS A 67 2.48 -14.08 10.57
C LYS A 67 3.72 -13.70 11.37
N ARG A 68 4.26 -12.50 11.17
CA ARG A 68 5.41 -11.96 11.91
C ARG A 68 5.01 -11.19 13.19
N GLY A 69 3.73 -11.19 13.56
CA GLY A 69 3.24 -10.51 14.76
C GLY A 69 3.14 -8.99 14.64
N TYR A 70 3.25 -8.44 13.42
CA TYR A 70 3.01 -7.02 13.18
C TYR A 70 1.52 -6.76 13.28
N GLY A 71 1.15 -5.75 14.07
CA GLY A 71 -0.24 -5.37 14.21
C GLY A 71 -1.09 -6.49 14.80
N ASN A 72 -0.66 -7.09 15.93
CA ASN A 72 -1.55 -7.91 16.75
C ASN A 72 -2.85 -7.17 17.13
N ASP A 73 -2.80 -5.83 17.18
CA ASP A 73 -3.96 -4.95 17.36
C ASP A 73 -4.65 -4.55 16.03
N ALA A 74 -4.06 -4.86 14.88
CA ALA A 74 -4.56 -4.47 13.56
C ALA A 74 -5.68 -5.40 13.10
N LYS A 75 -6.92 -4.91 13.18
CA LYS A 75 -8.15 -5.68 12.85
C LYS A 75 -8.46 -5.68 11.35
N ILE A 76 -7.45 -5.89 10.51
CA ILE A 76 -7.61 -5.88 9.05
C ILE A 76 -8.19 -7.23 8.60
N ASN A 77 -9.44 -7.24 8.14
CA ASN A 77 -10.07 -8.44 7.58
C ASN A 77 -9.83 -8.54 6.07
N LEU A 78 -9.10 -9.57 5.62
CA LEU A 78 -8.79 -9.76 4.21
C LEU A 78 -9.98 -10.18 3.33
N ARG A 79 -11.13 -10.53 3.94
CA ARG A 79 -12.39 -10.74 3.22
C ARG A 79 -13.16 -9.44 3.01
N ASP A 80 -12.78 -8.36 3.68
CA ASP A 80 -13.41 -7.05 3.53
C ASP A 80 -12.69 -6.25 2.43
N HIS A 81 -13.40 -5.98 1.33
CA HIS A 81 -12.88 -5.16 0.24
C HIS A 81 -12.52 -3.74 0.71
N LYS A 82 -13.24 -3.21 1.70
CA LYS A 82 -12.94 -1.91 2.31
C LYS A 82 -11.55 -1.91 2.94
N ALA A 83 -11.24 -2.95 3.72
CA ALA A 83 -9.94 -3.07 4.38
C ALA A 83 -8.79 -3.17 3.37
N LYS A 84 -9.01 -3.90 2.27
CA LYS A 84 -8.03 -3.97 1.17
C LYS A 84 -7.82 -2.62 0.50
N ALA A 85 -8.91 -1.91 0.18
CA ALA A 85 -8.87 -0.58 -0.41
C ALA A 85 -8.13 0.42 0.49
N THR A 86 -8.39 0.40 1.80
CA THR A 86 -7.67 1.21 2.79
C THR A 86 -6.16 0.95 2.74
N VAL A 87 -5.72 -0.31 2.78
CA VAL A 87 -4.29 -0.63 2.76
C VAL A 87 -3.64 -0.22 1.44
N SER A 88 -4.30 -0.44 0.29
CA SER A 88 -3.78 0.03 -1.00
C SER A 88 -3.63 1.55 -1.06
N LEU A 89 -4.59 2.29 -0.47
CA LEU A 89 -4.53 3.75 -0.40
C LEU A 89 -3.34 4.23 0.43
N LEU A 90 -3.10 3.60 1.59
CA LEU A 90 -1.97 3.93 2.45
C LEU A 90 -0.62 3.62 1.80
N ALA A 91 -0.53 2.51 1.07
CA ALA A 91 0.67 2.18 0.32
C ALA A 91 0.93 3.23 -0.76
N GLN A 92 -0.10 3.67 -1.51
CA GLN A 92 0.05 4.77 -2.47
C GLN A 92 0.50 6.06 -1.79
N LYS A 93 -0.09 6.42 -0.64
CA LYS A 93 0.32 7.63 0.09
C LYS A 93 1.73 7.56 0.64
N THR A 94 2.17 6.39 1.06
CA THR A 94 3.56 6.18 1.44
C THR A 94 4.49 6.38 0.25
N CYS A 95 4.12 5.92 -0.95
CA CYS A 95 4.88 6.21 -2.17
C CYS A 95 4.95 7.72 -2.45
N ASP A 96 3.85 8.45 -2.28
CA ASP A 96 3.80 9.89 -2.48
C ASP A 96 4.74 10.62 -1.50
N PHE A 97 4.73 10.24 -0.21
CA PHE A 97 5.64 10.81 0.80
C PHE A 97 7.11 10.52 0.49
N VAL A 98 7.43 9.28 0.10
CA VAL A 98 8.80 8.85 -0.20
C VAL A 98 9.32 9.50 -1.49
N SER A 99 8.43 9.88 -2.41
CA SER A 99 8.81 10.56 -3.66
C SER A 99 9.48 11.92 -3.44
N SER A 100 9.23 12.57 -2.29
CA SER A 100 9.90 13.84 -1.92
C SER A 100 11.42 13.72 -1.73
N PHE A 101 11.93 12.51 -1.54
CA PHE A 101 13.37 12.22 -1.33
C PHE A 101 14.14 11.85 -2.61
N ASP A 102 13.51 11.98 -3.78
CA ASP A 102 14.04 11.55 -5.09
C ASP A 102 14.67 10.13 -5.06
N PRO A 103 13.88 9.10 -4.65
CA PRO A 103 14.39 7.76 -4.50
C PRO A 103 14.65 7.12 -5.88
N ALA A 104 15.82 6.53 -6.05
CA ALA A 104 16.12 5.62 -7.14
C ALA A 104 16.42 4.23 -6.59
N ILE A 105 15.83 3.21 -7.20
CA ILE A 105 16.02 1.81 -6.78
C ILE A 105 16.71 1.01 -7.88
N ALA A 106 17.60 0.11 -7.49
CA ALA A 106 18.28 -0.79 -8.40
C ALA A 106 18.54 -2.14 -7.73
N LEU A 107 18.68 -3.19 -8.53
CA LEU A 107 19.20 -4.47 -8.05
C LEU A 107 20.73 -4.38 -7.94
N ASN A 108 21.26 -4.64 -6.74
CA ASN A 108 22.68 -4.94 -6.56
C ASN A 108 22.88 -6.46 -6.79
N PRO A 109 23.54 -6.88 -7.89
CA PRO A 109 23.69 -8.29 -8.22
C PRO A 109 24.65 -9.03 -7.28
N ASP A 110 25.68 -8.35 -6.76
CA ASP A 110 26.70 -8.95 -5.90
C ASP A 110 26.13 -9.30 -4.53
N LEU A 111 25.24 -8.44 -4.04
CA LEU A 111 24.57 -8.61 -2.75
C LEU A 111 23.19 -9.28 -2.88
N ASN A 112 22.77 -9.59 -4.12
CA ASN A 112 21.46 -10.14 -4.45
C ASN A 112 20.31 -9.42 -3.71
N GLN A 113 20.34 -8.09 -3.67
CA GLN A 113 19.39 -7.27 -2.92
C GLN A 113 19.04 -5.99 -3.68
N ILE A 114 17.86 -5.45 -3.42
CA ILE A 114 17.49 -4.12 -3.91
C ILE A 114 18.20 -3.08 -3.05
N VAL A 115 18.82 -2.10 -3.70
CA VAL A 115 19.44 -0.94 -3.05
C VAL A 115 18.68 0.31 -3.44
N ALA A 116 18.53 1.23 -2.49
CA ALA A 116 17.95 2.54 -2.67
C ALA A 116 19.05 3.60 -2.63
N ARG A 117 18.98 4.54 -3.58
CA ARG A 117 19.66 5.82 -3.56
C ARG A 117 18.61 6.89 -3.25
N PHE A 118 18.87 7.78 -2.32
CA PHE A 118 17.95 8.87 -1.98
C PHE A 118 18.72 10.08 -1.46
N THR A 119 18.09 11.26 -1.49
CA THR A 119 18.70 12.52 -1.07
C THR A 119 18.07 13.02 0.23
N VAL A 120 18.90 13.37 1.21
CA VAL A 120 18.48 13.99 2.48
C VAL A 120 19.39 15.20 2.73
N ASP A 121 18.81 16.36 2.98
CA ASP A 121 19.54 17.62 3.23
C ASP A 121 20.64 17.92 2.19
N GLY A 122 20.38 17.56 0.92
CA GLY A 122 21.30 17.74 -0.19
C GLY A 122 22.42 16.68 -0.29
N GLN A 123 22.46 15.69 0.61
CA GLN A 123 23.42 14.59 0.58
C GLN A 123 22.79 13.32 -0.02
N VAL A 124 23.55 12.63 -0.88
CA VAL A 124 23.13 11.38 -1.52
C VAL A 124 23.55 10.20 -0.66
N HIS A 125 22.59 9.35 -0.31
CA HIS A 125 22.80 8.13 0.46
C HIS A 125 22.53 6.88 -0.39
N TYR A 126 23.21 5.78 -0.06
CA TYR A 126 23.01 4.46 -0.66
C TYR A 126 22.84 3.44 0.46
N GLN A 127 21.71 2.73 0.48
CA GLN A 127 21.43 1.69 1.48
C GLN A 127 20.67 0.52 0.86
N PRO A 128 20.70 -0.69 1.46
CA PRO A 128 19.71 -1.71 1.14
C PRO A 128 18.31 -1.11 1.22
N ALA A 129 17.50 -1.29 0.17
CA ALA A 129 16.13 -0.84 0.21
C ALA A 129 15.42 -1.64 1.31
N SER A 130 14.89 -0.92 2.30
CA SER A 130 14.06 -1.49 3.36
C SER A 130 13.04 -0.45 3.79
N THR A 131 11.85 -0.90 4.18
CA THR A 131 10.84 -0.05 4.80
C THR A 131 11.28 0.49 6.15
N ASN A 132 12.35 -0.06 6.74
CA ASN A 132 13.03 0.49 7.93
C ASN A 132 13.65 1.87 7.72
N LEU A 133 13.89 2.28 6.47
CA LEU A 133 14.43 3.60 6.16
C LEU A 133 13.44 4.73 6.48
N PHE A 134 12.17 4.40 6.71
CA PHE A 134 11.09 5.36 6.84
C PHE A 134 10.34 5.14 8.16
N HIS A 135 9.88 6.25 8.74
CA HIS A 135 8.91 6.28 9.84
C HIS A 135 8.41 7.71 10.02
N PHE A 136 7.22 7.85 10.59
CA PHE A 136 6.67 9.15 11.00
C PHE A 136 7.12 9.51 12.41
N THR A 137 7.42 10.78 12.66
CA THR A 137 7.87 11.31 13.96
C THR A 137 6.92 12.36 14.53
N GLN A 138 6.89 12.48 15.86
CA GLN A 138 6.21 13.55 16.59
C GLN A 138 7.14 14.75 16.73
N GLY A 139 6.67 15.91 16.28
CA GLY A 139 7.39 17.18 16.44
C GLY A 139 8.80 17.18 15.83
N LYS A 140 9.62 18.13 16.28
CA LYS A 140 11.02 18.27 15.85
C LYS A 140 11.99 17.38 16.63
N ASP A 141 11.53 16.83 17.76
CA ASP A 141 12.38 16.11 18.72
C ASP A 141 12.53 14.62 18.41
N GLY A 142 11.82 14.10 17.40
CA GLY A 142 12.17 12.84 16.73
C GLY A 142 11.57 11.56 17.31
N ASP A 143 10.66 11.65 18.28
CA ASP A 143 9.96 10.47 18.81
C ASP A 143 9.06 9.84 17.73
N ARG A 144 9.02 8.51 17.67
CA ARG A 144 8.22 7.80 16.65
C ARG A 144 6.73 7.94 16.94
N LYS A 145 5.94 8.32 15.93
CA LYS A 145 4.47 8.27 16.02
C LYS A 145 3.97 6.82 16.13
N GLU A 146 2.82 6.61 16.76
CA GLU A 146 2.14 5.31 16.74
C GLU A 146 1.48 5.03 15.39
N ASP A 147 1.02 6.09 14.72
CA ASP A 147 0.35 6.06 13.42
C ASP A 147 0.43 7.46 12.76
N PHE A 148 0.00 7.56 11.50
CA PHE A 148 -0.04 8.83 10.74
C PHE A 148 -1.47 9.16 10.27
N PHE A 149 -2.49 8.84 11.07
CA PHE A 149 -3.89 9.04 10.69
C PHE A 149 -4.25 10.51 10.46
N ASP A 150 -3.76 11.43 11.30
CA ASP A 150 -4.06 12.85 11.17
C ASP A 150 -3.42 13.45 9.92
N GLU A 151 -2.16 13.11 9.62
CA GLU A 151 -1.48 13.53 8.39
C GLU A 151 -2.21 13.03 7.15
N LEU A 152 -2.71 11.79 7.20
CA LEU A 152 -3.52 11.25 6.12
C LEU A 152 -4.82 12.04 5.97
N VAL A 153 -5.52 12.36 7.05
CA VAL A 153 -6.76 13.14 6.99
C VAL A 153 -6.50 14.55 6.44
N GLU A 154 -5.41 15.19 6.84
CA GLU A 154 -4.98 16.50 6.37
C GLU A 154 -4.70 16.50 4.86
N ASP A 155 -4.02 15.47 4.34
CA ASP A 155 -3.73 15.33 2.90
C ASP A 155 -5.01 15.15 2.05
N PHE A 156 -6.09 14.64 2.65
CA PHE A 156 -7.43 14.59 2.04
C PHE A 156 -8.31 15.81 2.36
N GLY A 157 -7.81 16.76 3.15
CA GLY A 157 -8.50 17.95 3.66
C GLY A 157 -9.55 17.66 4.75
N ASN A 158 -10.16 16.47 4.76
CA ASN A 158 -11.03 16.00 5.85
C ASN A 158 -11.28 14.49 5.77
N ILE A 159 -11.77 13.94 6.89
CA ILE A 159 -12.06 12.52 7.04
C ILE A 159 -13.14 12.01 6.08
N GLU A 160 -14.14 12.83 5.74
CA GLU A 160 -15.21 12.40 4.83
C GLU A 160 -14.71 12.21 3.39
N THR A 161 -13.74 13.01 2.97
CA THR A 161 -13.11 12.87 1.64
C THR A 161 -12.21 11.63 1.60
N LEU A 162 -11.48 11.36 2.68
CA LEU A 162 -10.74 10.12 2.85
C LEU A 162 -11.67 8.90 2.76
N LYS A 163 -12.78 8.89 3.52
CA LYS A 163 -13.78 7.81 3.49
C LYS A 163 -14.37 7.59 2.10
N LYS A 164 -14.77 8.66 1.39
CA LYS A 164 -15.26 8.58 0.01
C LYS A 164 -14.23 7.97 -0.93
N THR A 165 -12.96 8.30 -0.75
CA THR A 165 -11.88 7.73 -1.57
C THR A 165 -11.71 6.24 -1.32
N VAL A 166 -11.77 5.80 -0.06
CA VAL A 166 -11.74 4.36 0.27
C VAL A 166 -12.95 3.62 -0.32
N ILE A 167 -14.16 4.19 -0.22
CA ILE A 167 -15.39 3.59 -0.79
C ILE A 167 -15.26 3.44 -2.30
N LYS A 168 -14.79 4.47 -3.01
CA LYS A 168 -14.53 4.37 -4.46
C LYS A 168 -13.53 3.26 -4.78
N GLY A 169 -12.43 3.16 -4.03
CA GLY A 169 -11.44 2.09 -4.22
C GLY A 169 -12.01 0.70 -3.98
N GLN A 170 -12.89 0.55 -2.99
CA GLN A 170 -13.61 -0.68 -2.70
C GLN A 170 -14.54 -1.09 -3.85
N GLU A 171 -15.22 -0.13 -4.47
CA GLU A 171 -16.23 -0.36 -5.51
C GLU A 171 -15.62 -0.50 -6.92
N ALA A 172 -14.44 0.08 -7.15
CA ALA A 172 -13.80 0.20 -8.47
C ALA A 172 -13.75 -1.11 -9.28
N ARG A 173 -13.44 -2.24 -8.62
CA ARG A 173 -13.37 -3.54 -9.29
C ARG A 173 -14.75 -4.06 -9.70
N ASN A 174 -15.80 -3.76 -8.95
CA ASN A 174 -17.15 -4.19 -9.29
C ASN A 174 -17.77 -3.25 -10.34
N GLU A 175 -17.54 -1.94 -10.22
CA GLU A 175 -18.04 -0.94 -11.17
C GLU A 175 -17.58 -1.19 -12.61
N ILE A 176 -16.40 -1.78 -12.81
CA ILE A 176 -15.89 -2.07 -14.15
C ILE A 176 -16.52 -3.30 -14.82
N LEU A 177 -17.13 -4.19 -14.03
CA LEU A 177 -17.75 -5.42 -14.55
C LEU A 177 -19.22 -5.25 -14.91
N TYR A 178 -19.89 -4.25 -14.34
CA TYR A 178 -21.33 -4.07 -14.48
C TYR A 178 -21.65 -2.74 -15.17
N ALA A 179 -22.57 -2.78 -16.12
CA ALA A 179 -23.17 -1.57 -16.66
C ALA A 179 -23.92 -0.84 -15.54
N THR A 180 -23.83 0.49 -15.55
CA THR A 180 -24.57 1.35 -14.62
C THR A 180 -25.61 2.16 -15.37
N ASP A 181 -26.51 2.82 -14.63
CA ASP A 181 -27.41 3.84 -15.16
C ASP A 181 -26.67 5.02 -15.83
N LYS A 182 -25.36 5.16 -15.59
CA LYS A 182 -24.47 6.15 -16.19
C LYS A 182 -23.76 5.68 -17.47
N GLY A 183 -23.98 4.43 -17.90
CA GLY A 183 -23.45 3.86 -19.14
C GLY A 183 -22.55 2.64 -18.96
N TYR A 184 -21.80 2.33 -20.02
CA TYR A 184 -20.88 1.20 -20.06
C TYR A 184 -19.50 1.57 -19.49
N PRO A 185 -18.89 0.72 -18.67
CA PRO A 185 -17.53 0.95 -18.19
C PRO A 185 -16.54 0.90 -19.36
N THR A 186 -15.59 1.82 -19.38
CA THR A 186 -14.51 1.88 -20.39
C THR A 186 -13.17 1.40 -19.83
N GLY A 187 -13.13 1.10 -18.53
CA GLY A 187 -11.91 0.87 -17.77
C GLY A 187 -11.24 2.14 -17.31
N PHE A 188 -9.93 2.10 -17.11
CA PHE A 188 -9.18 3.29 -16.73
C PHE A 188 -9.28 4.38 -17.81
N ILE A 189 -9.51 5.63 -17.39
CA ILE A 189 -9.54 6.81 -18.28
C ILE A 189 -8.16 7.02 -18.93
N HIS A 190 -7.10 6.82 -18.14
CA HIS A 190 -5.70 6.84 -18.58
C HIS A 190 -5.09 5.45 -18.33
N PRO A 191 -5.27 4.48 -19.26
CA PRO A 191 -4.86 3.10 -19.05
C PRO A 191 -3.38 2.91 -18.76
N GLU A 192 -2.49 3.55 -19.52
CA GLU A 192 -1.04 3.37 -19.35
C GLU A 192 -0.57 3.82 -17.96
N GLU A 193 -0.97 5.03 -17.55
CA GLU A 193 -0.62 5.60 -16.25
C GLU A 193 -1.20 4.77 -15.10
N SER A 194 -2.45 4.34 -15.23
CA SER A 194 -3.14 3.57 -14.19
C SER A 194 -2.58 2.15 -14.09
N LEU A 195 -2.32 1.48 -15.21
CA LEU A 195 -1.67 0.15 -15.22
C LEU A 195 -0.26 0.23 -14.64
N ARG A 196 0.50 1.28 -14.96
CA ARG A 196 1.82 1.53 -14.37
C ARG A 196 1.72 1.73 -12.86
N ARG A 197 0.77 2.54 -12.40
CA ARG A 197 0.51 2.76 -10.96
C ARG A 197 0.21 1.45 -10.26
N GLU A 198 -0.77 0.67 -10.73
CA GLU A 198 -1.15 -0.60 -10.11
C GLU A 198 0.02 -1.62 -10.14
N CYS A 199 0.81 -1.64 -11.21
CA CYS A 199 2.00 -2.48 -11.29
C CYS A 199 3.03 -2.12 -10.22
N LEU A 200 3.38 -0.84 -10.09
CA LEU A 200 4.34 -0.36 -9.09
C LEU A 200 3.83 -0.62 -7.66
N LEU A 201 2.55 -0.34 -7.41
CA LEU A 201 1.93 -0.55 -6.10
C LEU A 201 1.91 -2.03 -5.72
N THR A 202 1.54 -2.90 -6.66
CA THR A 202 1.54 -4.36 -6.49
C THR A 202 2.95 -4.89 -6.18
N LEU A 203 3.95 -4.50 -6.98
CA LEU A 203 5.34 -4.93 -6.77
C LEU A 203 5.90 -4.39 -5.44
N GLY A 204 5.59 -3.13 -5.10
CA GLY A 204 5.99 -2.51 -3.84
C GLY A 204 5.40 -3.21 -2.62
N LEU A 205 4.13 -3.60 -2.66
CA LEU A 205 3.47 -4.36 -1.59
C LEU A 205 4.06 -5.77 -1.42
N ILE A 206 4.36 -6.46 -2.53
CA ILE A 206 5.03 -7.77 -2.47
C ILE A 206 6.44 -7.62 -1.90
N TRP A 207 7.18 -6.59 -2.33
CA TRP A 207 8.49 -6.29 -1.78
C TRP A 207 8.44 -5.97 -0.29
N ALA A 208 7.47 -5.16 0.16
CA ALA A 208 7.27 -4.88 1.58
C ALA A 208 6.95 -6.15 2.38
N ALA A 209 6.21 -7.10 1.79
CA ALA A 209 5.97 -8.41 2.41
C ALA A 209 7.28 -9.20 2.60
N LEU A 210 8.16 -9.19 1.61
CA LEU A 210 9.49 -9.81 1.69
C LEU A 210 10.36 -9.15 2.76
N ASP A 211 10.38 -7.82 2.80
CA ASP A 211 11.13 -7.03 3.78
C ASP A 211 10.66 -7.32 5.22
N ILE A 212 9.35 -7.46 5.45
CA ILE A 212 8.78 -7.88 6.75
C ILE A 212 9.26 -9.27 7.16
N VAL A 213 9.21 -10.24 6.24
CA VAL A 213 9.60 -11.63 6.54
C VAL A 213 11.08 -11.73 6.83
N ARG A 214 11.90 -10.97 6.11
CA ARG A 214 13.37 -10.94 6.23
C ARG A 214 13.90 -10.03 7.32
N SER A 215 13.08 -9.15 7.89
CA SER A 215 13.52 -8.27 8.97
C SER A 215 13.95 -9.07 10.20
N GLU A 216 15.24 -9.01 10.51
CA GLU A 216 15.85 -9.62 11.70
C GLU A 216 15.75 -8.71 12.93
N ARG A 217 15.60 -7.39 12.73
CA ARG A 217 15.74 -6.35 13.77
C ARG A 217 14.44 -6.03 14.53
N GLY A 218 13.52 -6.99 14.58
CA GLY A 218 12.19 -6.78 15.17
C GLY A 218 11.26 -5.96 14.26
N SER A 219 10.22 -5.37 14.87
CA SER A 219 9.16 -4.69 14.14
C SER A 219 9.63 -3.42 13.44
N ILE A 220 9.37 -3.34 12.13
CA ILE A 220 9.61 -2.16 11.28
C ILE A 220 8.57 -1.08 11.62
N ALA A 221 9.04 0.11 11.98
CA ALA A 221 8.20 1.21 12.47
C ALA A 221 7.12 1.64 11.46
N LEU A 222 7.49 1.90 10.20
CA LEU A 222 6.54 2.28 9.15
C LEU A 222 5.42 1.24 8.97
N ILE A 223 5.75 -0.05 9.03
CA ILE A 223 4.76 -1.12 8.87
C ILE A 223 3.76 -1.11 10.04
N VAL A 224 4.25 -0.94 11.26
CA VAL A 224 3.39 -0.84 12.45
C VAL A 224 2.47 0.38 12.33
N GLN A 225 3.03 1.54 11.99
CA GLN A 225 2.30 2.79 11.79
C GLN A 225 1.23 2.63 10.71
N ALA A 226 1.57 2.05 9.56
CA ALA A 226 0.64 1.85 8.44
C ALA A 226 -0.52 0.91 8.81
N LEU A 227 -0.25 -0.21 9.49
CA LEU A 227 -1.30 -1.14 9.91
C LEU A 227 -2.21 -0.53 10.99
N ARG A 228 -1.65 0.30 11.88
CA ARG A 228 -2.41 1.05 12.88
C ARG A 228 -3.30 2.10 12.21
N THR A 229 -2.76 2.93 11.32
CA THR A 229 -3.52 3.89 10.52
C THR A 229 -4.64 3.20 9.73
N ALA A 230 -4.36 2.06 9.09
CA ALA A 230 -5.38 1.30 8.37
C ALA A 230 -6.55 0.91 9.29
N THR A 231 -6.24 0.46 10.51
CA THR A 231 -7.25 0.08 11.50
C THR A 231 -8.12 1.28 11.88
N LEU A 232 -7.51 2.43 12.17
CA LEU A 232 -8.23 3.66 12.52
C LEU A 232 -9.14 4.14 11.38
N VAL A 233 -8.68 4.09 10.13
CA VAL A 233 -9.51 4.42 8.96
C VAL A 233 -10.71 3.46 8.87
N ILE A 234 -10.49 2.15 8.96
CA ILE A 234 -11.56 1.14 8.90
C ILE A 234 -12.59 1.32 10.02
N GLU A 235 -12.13 1.64 11.24
CA GLU A 235 -13.00 1.92 12.39
C GLU A 235 -13.82 3.18 12.18
N SER A 236 -13.21 4.26 11.68
CA SER A 236 -13.90 5.52 11.37
C SER A 236 -15.02 5.35 10.33
N MET A 237 -14.89 4.38 9.44
CA MET A 237 -15.90 4.04 8.43
C MET A 237 -17.05 3.20 8.97
N SER A 238 -16.84 2.51 10.09
CA SER A 238 -17.86 1.64 10.72
C SER A 238 -18.73 2.40 11.72
N SER A 239 -18.24 3.54 12.24
CA SER A 239 -18.96 4.34 13.22
C SER A 239 -19.92 5.33 12.55
N LYS A 240 -21.23 5.12 12.71
CA LYS A 240 -22.21 6.20 12.54
C LYS A 240 -22.15 7.27 13.64
N ASN A 241 -21.38 7.09 14.74
CA ASN A 241 -21.51 7.89 15.98
C ASN A 241 -20.22 8.09 16.84
N HIS A 242 -19.02 8.22 16.26
CA HIS A 242 -17.80 8.51 17.06
C HIS A 242 -17.07 9.80 16.68
N CYS A 243 -17.83 10.89 16.59
CA CYS A 243 -17.30 12.25 16.68
C CYS A 243 -17.31 12.69 18.16
N LYS A 244 -16.39 12.19 18.98
CA LYS A 244 -16.18 12.70 20.36
C LYS A 244 -14.71 12.83 20.77
N ARG A 245 -13.75 12.56 19.89
CA ARG A 245 -12.32 12.70 20.20
C ARG A 245 -11.72 14.07 19.83
N LEU A 246 -12.51 14.98 19.26
CA LEU A 246 -12.05 16.31 18.81
C LEU A 246 -12.56 17.49 19.66
N GLU A 247 -13.35 17.24 20.71
CA GLU A 247 -13.71 18.30 21.66
C GLU A 247 -12.79 18.19 22.88
N GLY A 248 -11.68 18.94 22.83
CA GLY A 248 -10.88 19.21 24.03
C GLY A 248 -11.74 19.89 25.10
N PRO A 249 -11.36 19.81 26.39
CA PRO A 249 -12.13 20.38 27.47
C PRO A 249 -12.23 21.90 27.27
N VAL A 250 -13.45 22.40 27.05
CA VAL A 250 -13.75 23.83 27.17
C VAL A 250 -13.51 24.19 28.64
N SER A 251 -12.37 24.83 28.87
CA SER A 251 -12.01 25.46 30.14
C SER A 251 -13.01 26.59 30.43
N ASN A 252 -14.09 26.25 31.12
CA ASN A 252 -14.87 27.25 31.85
C ASN A 252 -14.09 27.66 33.09
N ARG A 253 -13.74 28.95 33.18
CA ARG A 253 -13.46 29.68 34.43
C ARG A 253 -13.19 31.15 34.12
N PRO A 254 -13.46 32.05 35.06
CA PRO A 254 -14.68 32.22 35.87
C PRO A 254 -15.51 33.42 35.40
#